data_AF-A0A9E2FXD1-F1
#
_entry.id   AF-A0A9E2FXD1-F1
#
_cell.length_a   1.000
_cell.length_b   1.000
_cell.length_c   1.000
_cell.angle_alpha   90.00
_cell.angle_beta   90.00
_cell.angle_gamma   90.00
#
_symmetry.space_group_name_H-M   'P 1'
#
loop_
_entity.id
_entity.type
_entity.pdbx_description
1 polymer ?
#
loop_
_entity_poly.entity_id
_entity_poly.type
_entity_poly.pdbx_seq_one_letter_code
_entity_poly.pdbx_strand_id
1 'polypeptide(L)'
;MPESLPTKPPFNEIALEAIKKIQQPLLLYGIVVSILLIFLLVMGRDVPSGLRPIVFALPGIVCLIAISHFTLEYFKRRPAIDSHSDISGVSVKRVFARSDSAEFCSCIESLIRHSHRLVVLIGTGLNILQRDPFAEEVMKRATEGHCRLEIYLADPSSPDVEVRLIEEELGDTSPPVGQPGLSRRLNTLMRLWERSGYSEDISINLFTHYPTFALLIVDNEYFFYPYGYATLGNFSPVLQFSSNRQQDDGIIEFLEKQYKRIKASALDTRIVFSVRNKPKPVDAGVLHPLAVYFIPPEDSDLYKFGTEVLGYDIRRGRSVASHWAAQVGGARDFGFHLTMSDVLYFFNPAEVARVKVEVEFLAKEFRAFVINDLCLATSFPDDASLSITVKDPSGRLEAFHHELVQRVYRRAAASNYSLHLADLTRDPDVDRARLMVKRYKAPYILHRYYPHFTLLTQVAPEEQARTSVEIERLFLERVKDREVRVEKLAFISRSSINAPWVIEKEIDLA
;
A
#
# COMPACT_ATOMS: atom_id res chain seq x y z
N MET A 1 19.74 -32.58 32.04
CA MET A 1 18.66 -31.92 31.29
C MET A 1 18.15 -30.78 32.15
N PRO A 2 18.22 -29.51 31.71
CA PRO A 2 17.70 -28.40 32.49
C PRO A 2 16.17 -28.32 32.31
N GLU A 3 15.46 -28.17 33.43
CA GLU A 3 14.01 -28.00 33.47
C GLU A 3 13.59 -26.75 32.69
N SER A 4 12.63 -26.93 31.78
CA SER A 4 12.02 -25.85 31.02
C SER A 4 11.20 -24.95 31.94
N LEU A 5 11.59 -23.67 32.03
CA LEU A 5 10.81 -22.65 32.72
C LEU A 5 9.43 -22.47 32.06
N PRO A 6 8.37 -22.22 32.85
CA PRO A 6 7.02 -22.05 32.34
C PRO A 6 6.90 -20.82 31.45
N THR A 7 6.42 -21.04 30.22
CA THR A 7 6.13 -19.97 29.26
C THR A 7 4.92 -19.16 29.71
N LYS A 8 5.09 -17.85 29.87
CA LYS A 8 3.96 -16.92 30.11
C LYS A 8 3.02 -16.91 28.89
N PRO A 9 1.69 -16.80 29.09
CA PRO A 9 0.74 -16.76 27.99
C PRO A 9 0.95 -15.52 27.10
N PRO A 10 0.74 -15.65 25.78
CA PRO A 10 0.87 -14.53 24.85
C PRO A 10 -0.15 -13.43 25.17
N PHE A 11 0.23 -12.17 24.94
CA PHE A 11 -0.55 -10.95 25.19
C PHE A 11 -2.02 -11.03 24.69
N ASN A 12 -2.26 -11.76 23.61
CA ASN A 12 -3.58 -11.96 23.03
C ASN A 12 -4.54 -12.75 23.92
N GLU A 13 -4.06 -13.68 24.75
CA GLU A 13 -4.91 -14.45 25.68
C GLU A 13 -5.39 -13.58 26.84
N ILE A 14 -4.52 -12.71 27.38
CA ILE A 14 -4.87 -11.78 28.46
C ILE A 14 -5.93 -10.77 27.99
N ALA A 15 -5.80 -10.26 26.76
CA ALA A 15 -6.79 -9.37 26.16
C ALA A 15 -8.14 -10.08 25.95
N LEU A 16 -8.13 -11.34 25.51
CA LEU A 16 -9.35 -12.14 25.31
C LEU A 16 -10.05 -12.45 26.65
N GLU A 17 -9.30 -12.74 27.71
CA GLU A 17 -9.80 -12.95 29.07
C GLU A 17 -10.49 -11.69 29.62
N ALA A 18 -9.89 -10.51 29.37
CA ALA A 18 -10.45 -9.23 29.77
C ALA A 18 -11.76 -8.92 29.02
N ILE A 19 -11.82 -9.20 27.72
CA ILE A 19 -13.04 -9.02 26.90
C ILE A 19 -14.15 -9.97 27.38
N LYS A 20 -13.84 -11.23 27.69
CA LYS A 20 -14.81 -12.19 28.24
C LYS A 20 -15.38 -11.74 29.60
N LYS A 21 -14.55 -11.17 30.47
CA LYS A 21 -14.98 -10.62 31.77
C LYS A 21 -15.89 -9.39 31.62
N ILE A 22 -15.76 -8.62 30.54
CA ILE A 22 -16.63 -7.47 30.24
C ILE A 22 -17.95 -7.92 29.57
N GLN A 23 -17.92 -8.96 28.74
CA GLN A 23 -19.10 -9.43 28.01
C GLN A 23 -20.13 -10.17 28.89
N GLN A 24 -19.69 -10.88 29.94
CA GLN A 24 -20.59 -11.61 30.84
C GLN A 24 -21.65 -10.73 31.55
N PRO A 25 -21.30 -9.57 32.15
CA PRO A 25 -22.31 -8.71 32.78
C PRO A 25 -23.25 -8.05 31.75
N LEU A 26 -22.77 -7.75 30.53
CA LEU A 26 -23.61 -7.22 29.44
C LEU A 26 -24.68 -8.23 28.99
N LEU A 27 -24.30 -9.50 28.85
CA LEU A 27 -25.22 -10.58 28.50
C LEU A 27 -26.28 -10.78 29.60
N LEU A 28 -25.86 -10.80 30.87
CA LEU A 28 -26.77 -10.94 32.00
C LEU A 28 -27.75 -9.77 32.10
N TYR A 29 -27.27 -8.54 31.82
CA TYR A 29 -28.12 -7.35 31.81
C TYR A 29 -29.17 -7.39 30.69
N GLY A 30 -28.76 -7.79 29.48
CA GLY A 30 -29.68 -7.98 28.35
C GLY A 30 -30.77 -9.01 28.67
N ILE A 31 -30.40 -10.13 29.29
CA ILE A 31 -31.34 -11.19 29.71
C ILE A 31 -32.35 -10.66 30.73
N VAL A 32 -31.90 -9.92 31.75
CA VAL A 32 -32.81 -9.36 32.78
C VAL A 32 -33.79 -8.37 32.18
N VAL A 33 -33.34 -7.49 31.29
CA VAL A 33 -34.21 -6.51 30.61
C VAL A 33 -35.24 -7.20 29.71
N SER A 34 -34.83 -8.23 28.96
CA SER A 34 -35.74 -9.01 28.12
C SER A 34 -36.79 -9.77 28.95
N ILE A 35 -36.40 -10.37 30.08
CA ILE A 35 -37.34 -11.03 31.00
C ILE A 35 -38.34 -10.03 31.57
N LEU A 36 -37.88 -8.83 31.97
CA LEU A 36 -38.74 -7.79 32.51
C LEU A 36 -39.76 -7.30 31.46
N LEU A 37 -39.33 -7.12 30.21
CA LEU A 37 -40.18 -6.74 29.08
C LEU A 37 -41.24 -7.81 28.77
N ILE A 38 -40.84 -9.09 28.75
CA ILE A 38 -41.76 -10.21 28.56
C ILE A 38 -42.78 -10.26 29.71
N PHE A 39 -42.34 -10.08 30.95
CA PHE A 39 -43.23 -10.09 32.11
C PHE A 39 -44.26 -8.95 32.06
N LEU A 40 -43.84 -7.75 31.64
CA LEU A 40 -44.73 -6.59 31.46
C LEU A 40 -45.72 -6.79 30.30
N LEU A 41 -45.30 -7.44 29.21
CA LEU A 41 -46.18 -7.78 28.08
C LEU A 41 -47.23 -8.83 28.47
N VAL A 42 -46.85 -9.82 29.28
CA VAL A 42 -47.75 -10.88 29.76
C VAL A 42 -48.76 -10.34 30.78
N MET A 43 -48.32 -9.46 31.68
CA MET A 43 -49.18 -8.84 32.71
C MET A 43 -50.05 -7.70 32.17
N GLY A 44 -49.78 -7.19 30.97
CA GLY A 44 -50.47 -6.05 30.37
C GLY A 44 -51.95 -6.25 30.03
N ARG A 45 -52.48 -7.48 30.13
CA ARG A 45 -53.89 -7.77 29.75
C ARG A 45 -54.93 -7.24 30.73
N ASP A 46 -54.58 -7.06 32.01
CA ASP A 46 -55.53 -6.61 33.05
C ASP A 46 -55.18 -5.25 33.67
N VAL A 47 -54.32 -4.45 33.02
CA VAL A 47 -53.92 -3.14 33.54
C VAL A 47 -55.05 -2.11 33.34
N PRO A 48 -55.56 -1.48 34.43
CA PRO A 48 -56.56 -0.42 34.35
C PRO A 48 -56.13 0.68 33.38
N SER A 49 -57.05 1.19 32.57
CA SER A 49 -56.77 2.12 31.47
C SER A 49 -55.99 3.36 31.91
N GLY A 50 -56.19 3.84 33.15
CA GLY A 50 -55.46 4.97 33.72
C GLY A 50 -53.98 4.72 34.02
N LEU A 51 -53.54 3.46 34.18
CA LEU A 51 -52.16 3.09 34.52
C LEU A 51 -51.33 2.67 33.30
N ARG A 52 -51.96 2.43 32.15
CA ARG A 52 -51.27 2.00 30.91
C ARG A 52 -50.14 2.95 30.49
N PRO A 53 -50.29 4.28 30.48
CA PRO A 53 -49.21 5.17 30.05
C PRO A 53 -47.94 5.04 30.91
N ILE A 54 -48.12 4.83 32.23
CA ILE A 54 -47.01 4.67 33.19
C ILE A 54 -46.32 3.32 32.96
N VAL A 55 -47.09 2.25 32.76
CA VAL A 55 -46.55 0.90 32.49
C VAL A 55 -45.79 0.85 31.17
N PHE A 56 -46.21 1.60 30.14
CA PHE A 56 -45.49 1.68 28.86
C PHE A 56 -44.27 2.63 28.90
N ALA A 57 -44.25 3.64 29.77
CA ALA A 57 -43.11 4.54 29.92
C ALA A 57 -42.00 3.97 30.83
N LEU A 58 -42.34 3.11 31.79
CA LEU A 58 -41.40 2.56 32.78
C LEU A 58 -40.19 1.85 32.17
N PRO A 59 -40.32 0.99 31.12
CA PRO A 59 -39.18 0.34 30.49
C PRO A 59 -38.19 1.34 29.88
N GLY A 60 -38.70 2.42 29.27
CA GLY A 60 -37.87 3.49 28.71
C GLY A 60 -37.10 4.25 29.79
N ILE A 61 -37.75 4.55 30.92
CA ILE A 61 -37.13 5.22 32.07
C ILE A 61 -36.08 4.32 32.72
N VAL A 62 -36.37 3.04 32.93
CA VAL A 62 -35.41 2.06 33.49
C VAL A 62 -34.20 1.90 32.57
N CYS A 63 -34.41 1.86 31.24
CA CYS A 63 -33.32 1.81 30.27
C CYS A 63 -32.46 3.08 30.30
N LEU A 64 -33.05 4.27 30.40
CA LEU A 64 -32.32 5.53 30.53
C LEU A 64 -31.52 5.62 31.83
N ILE A 65 -32.07 5.17 32.95
CA ILE A 65 -31.37 5.12 34.24
C ILE A 65 -30.22 4.11 34.19
N ALA A 66 -30.44 2.95 33.56
CA ALA A 66 -29.42 1.93 33.34
C ALA A 66 -28.25 2.45 32.51
N ILE A 67 -28.54 3.09 31.37
CA ILE A 67 -27.54 3.70 30.50
C ILE A 67 -26.81 4.82 31.24
N SER A 68 -27.52 5.67 31.97
CA SER A 68 -26.92 6.77 32.74
C SER A 68 -26.01 6.24 33.85
N HIS A 69 -26.45 5.22 34.60
CA HIS A 69 -25.65 4.60 35.66
C HIS A 69 -24.45 3.84 35.09
N PHE A 70 -24.60 3.14 33.97
CA PHE A 70 -23.50 2.49 33.26
C PHE A 70 -22.49 3.52 32.77
N THR A 71 -22.95 4.63 32.19
CA THR A 71 -22.09 5.72 31.72
C THR A 71 -21.34 6.35 32.89
N LEU A 72 -22.01 6.61 34.01
CA LEU A 72 -21.41 7.13 35.24
C LEU A 72 -20.41 6.17 35.87
N GLU A 73 -20.71 4.87 35.95
CA GLU A 73 -19.77 3.85 36.44
C GLU A 73 -18.60 3.65 35.48
N TYR A 74 -18.84 3.68 34.17
CA TYR A 74 -17.79 3.62 33.15
C TYR A 74 -16.84 4.82 33.25
N PHE A 75 -17.36 6.03 33.50
CA PHE A 75 -16.54 7.22 33.72
C PHE A 75 -15.89 7.28 35.11
N LYS A 76 -16.53 6.74 36.17
CA LYS A 76 -15.93 6.61 37.51
C LYS A 76 -14.87 5.50 37.59
N ARG A 77 -15.02 4.45 36.78
CA ARG A 77 -14.07 3.33 36.63
C ARG A 77 -13.08 3.52 35.49
N ARG A 78 -13.06 4.67 34.81
CA ARG A 78 -11.80 5.11 34.22
C ARG A 78 -10.87 5.20 35.41
N PRO A 79 -9.87 4.31 35.55
CA PRO A 79 -8.82 4.59 36.50
C PRO A 79 -8.32 5.96 36.06
N ALA A 80 -8.25 6.93 36.98
CA ALA A 80 -7.12 7.83 36.89
C ALA A 80 -5.94 6.88 36.68
N ILE A 81 -5.27 6.98 35.53
CA ILE A 81 -4.08 6.19 35.29
C ILE A 81 -3.12 6.70 36.35
N ASP A 82 -3.17 6.09 37.53
CA ASP A 82 -2.13 6.21 38.52
C ASP A 82 -0.88 5.78 37.76
N SER A 83 0.09 6.69 37.74
CA SER A 83 1.38 6.60 37.06
C SER A 83 2.25 5.44 37.57
N HIS A 84 1.65 4.51 38.31
CA HIS A 84 2.24 3.35 38.96
C HIS A 84 1.48 2.05 38.66
N SER A 85 0.65 1.98 37.62
CA SER A 85 0.11 0.68 37.20
C SER A 85 1.26 -0.20 36.68
N ASP A 86 1.68 -1.12 37.54
CA ASP A 86 2.58 -2.24 37.26
C ASP A 86 1.96 -3.10 36.16
N ILE A 87 2.15 -2.71 34.90
CA ILE A 87 2.08 -3.62 33.75
C ILE A 87 3.29 -4.53 33.94
N SER A 88 3.07 -5.59 34.71
CA SER A 88 4.04 -6.51 35.30
C SER A 88 5.25 -6.78 34.39
N GLY A 89 6.31 -5.98 34.56
CA GLY A 89 7.62 -6.19 33.94
C GLY A 89 8.20 -5.06 33.07
N VAL A 90 7.45 -4.00 32.71
CA VAL A 90 8.01 -2.89 31.91
C VAL A 90 7.94 -1.57 32.70
N SER A 91 9.08 -1.13 33.22
CA SER A 91 9.19 0.12 33.99
C SER A 91 9.41 1.33 33.06
N VAL A 92 8.31 1.89 32.57
CA VAL A 92 8.30 3.10 31.74
C VAL A 92 8.91 4.29 32.49
N LYS A 93 9.83 5.04 31.86
CA LYS A 93 10.50 6.21 32.50
C LYS A 93 9.50 7.32 32.80
N ARG A 94 8.64 7.62 31.83
CA ARG A 94 7.61 8.66 31.90
C ARG A 94 6.49 8.34 30.93
N VAL A 95 5.26 8.68 31.31
CA VAL A 95 4.08 8.59 30.46
C VAL A 95 3.52 9.99 30.29
N PHE A 96 3.33 10.41 29.04
CA PHE A 96 2.60 11.64 28.72
C PHE A 96 1.19 11.28 28.27
N ALA A 97 0.21 12.07 28.67
CA ALA A 97 -1.19 11.79 28.36
C ALA A 97 -1.48 11.77 26.85
N ARG A 98 -0.83 12.65 26.08
CA ARG A 98 -1.03 12.83 24.63
C ARG A 98 0.22 13.34 23.94
N SER A 99 0.37 13.00 22.66
CA SER A 99 1.47 13.45 21.79
C SER A 99 1.40 14.93 21.37
N ASP A 100 0.31 15.63 21.70
CA ASP A 100 0.13 17.07 21.51
C ASP A 100 0.06 17.85 22.84
N SER A 101 0.25 17.16 23.98
CA SER A 101 0.23 17.80 25.30
C SER A 101 1.39 18.79 25.44
N ALA A 102 1.15 19.91 26.12
CA ALA A 102 2.18 20.93 26.36
C ALA A 102 3.39 20.34 27.10
N GLU A 103 3.16 19.43 28.04
CA GLU A 103 4.20 18.73 28.79
C GLU A 103 5.12 17.91 27.88
N PHE A 104 4.54 17.10 26.99
CA PHE A 104 5.30 16.30 26.02
C PHE A 104 6.09 17.19 25.06
N CYS A 105 5.43 18.22 24.49
CA CYS A 105 6.08 19.12 23.56
C CYS A 105 7.26 19.87 24.21
N SER A 106 7.09 20.43 25.40
CA SER A 106 8.18 21.09 26.11
C SER A 106 9.34 20.12 26.42
N CYS A 107 9.03 18.87 26.77
CA CYS A 107 10.04 17.84 27.00
C CYS A 107 10.86 17.55 25.74
N ILE A 108 10.19 17.29 24.61
CA ILE A 108 10.87 16.92 23.37
C ILE A 108 11.62 18.11 22.73
N GLU A 109 11.04 19.33 22.79
CA GLU A 109 11.71 20.56 22.32
C GLU A 109 12.99 20.81 23.10
N SER A 110 12.94 20.64 24.44
CA SER A 110 14.12 20.76 25.30
C SER A 110 15.19 19.73 24.93
N LEU A 111 14.83 18.45 24.75
CA LEU A 111 15.79 17.41 24.39
C LEU A 111 16.42 17.67 23.02
N ILE A 112 15.64 18.05 22.01
CA ILE A 112 16.15 18.31 20.66
C ILE A 112 17.10 19.53 20.65
N ARG A 113 16.81 20.58 21.43
CA ARG A 113 17.71 21.74 21.59
C ARG A 113 19.05 21.41 22.24
N HIS A 114 19.11 20.36 23.05
CA HIS A 114 20.34 19.92 23.70
C HIS A 114 20.94 18.65 23.05
N SER A 115 20.32 18.15 21.98
CA SER A 115 20.86 17.00 21.26
C SER A 115 22.11 17.38 20.48
N HIS A 116 23.10 16.50 20.54
CA HIS A 116 24.41 16.69 19.92
C HIS A 116 24.74 15.64 18.85
N ARG A 117 23.89 14.62 18.67
CA ARG A 117 24.21 13.49 17.81
C ARG A 117 23.10 13.18 16.85
N LEU A 118 21.94 12.74 17.32
CA LEU A 118 20.92 12.18 16.44
C LEU A 118 19.50 12.50 16.90
N VAL A 119 18.70 13.00 15.97
CA VAL A 119 17.26 13.17 16.10
C VAL A 119 16.58 12.36 15.01
N VAL A 120 15.85 11.32 15.38
CA VAL A 120 15.03 10.50 14.47
C VAL A 120 13.56 10.74 14.77
N LEU A 121 12.77 11.02 13.74
CA LEU A 121 11.32 11.22 13.86
C LEU A 121 10.60 10.33 12.86
N ILE A 122 9.77 9.40 13.32
CA ILE A 122 9.01 8.45 12.49
C ILE A 122 7.52 8.55 12.80
N GLY A 123 6.69 8.73 11.77
CA GLY A 123 5.24 8.60 11.93
C GLY A 123 4.43 9.16 10.76
N THR A 124 3.11 9.09 10.85
CA THR A 124 2.20 9.81 9.94
C THR A 124 2.19 11.29 10.28
N GLY A 125 2.05 11.58 11.57
CA GLY A 125 1.53 12.85 12.05
C GLY A 125 2.52 13.83 12.66
N LEU A 126 3.77 13.46 12.97
CA LEU A 126 4.80 14.26 13.68
C LEU A 126 4.41 15.71 14.07
N ASN A 127 3.45 15.90 15.00
CA ASN A 127 2.81 17.21 15.22
C ASN A 127 3.79 18.24 15.77
N ILE A 128 4.84 17.77 16.42
CA ILE A 128 5.91 18.60 16.95
C ILE A 128 6.54 19.47 15.85
N LEU A 129 6.62 18.97 14.61
CA LEU A 129 7.16 19.70 13.47
C LEU A 129 6.17 20.72 12.86
N GLN A 130 4.96 20.87 13.40
CA GLN A 130 4.02 21.90 12.96
C GLN A 130 4.18 23.23 13.70
N ARG A 131 4.87 23.21 14.84
CA ARG A 131 5.04 24.40 15.65
C ARG A 131 6.10 25.28 15.01
N ASP A 132 5.67 26.41 14.48
CA ASP A 132 6.55 27.50 14.09
C ASP A 132 6.97 28.26 15.38
N PRO A 133 8.27 28.55 15.61
CA PRO A 133 9.43 28.36 14.73
C PRO A 133 10.22 27.07 14.95
N PHE A 134 9.71 26.11 15.73
CA PHE A 134 10.47 24.93 16.14
C PHE A 134 11.00 24.09 14.97
N ALA A 135 10.21 23.82 13.93
CA ALA A 135 10.70 23.04 12.79
C ALA A 135 11.86 23.74 12.05
N GLU A 136 11.81 25.07 11.92
CA GLU A 136 12.90 25.84 11.32
C GLU A 136 14.15 25.80 12.22
N GLU A 137 13.97 25.91 13.53
CA GLU A 137 15.05 25.82 14.53
C GLU A 137 15.79 24.48 14.44
N VAL A 138 15.07 23.36 14.38
CA VAL A 138 15.67 22.01 14.31
C VAL A 138 16.41 21.81 12.98
N MET A 139 15.83 22.25 11.86
CA MET A 139 16.48 22.18 10.54
C MET A 139 17.75 23.05 10.50
N LYS A 140 17.70 24.24 11.07
CA LYS A 140 18.86 25.13 11.17
C LYS A 140 19.99 24.48 11.97
N ARG A 141 19.69 23.92 13.14
CA ARG A 141 20.68 23.20 13.97
C ARG A 141 21.34 22.05 13.22
N ALA A 142 20.55 21.26 12.49
CA ALA A 142 21.11 20.18 11.68
C ALA A 142 22.00 20.72 10.55
N THR A 143 21.59 21.82 9.90
CA THR A 143 22.39 22.50 8.87
C THR A 143 23.72 23.05 9.41
N GLU A 144 23.75 23.48 10.66
CA GLU A 144 24.95 23.97 11.37
C GLU A 144 25.81 22.83 11.94
N GLY A 145 25.46 21.57 11.68
CA GLY A 145 26.21 20.39 12.14
C GLY A 145 26.06 20.09 13.64
N HIS A 146 25.08 20.70 14.31
CA HIS A 146 24.86 20.47 15.75
C HIS A 146 24.21 19.11 16.05
N CYS A 147 23.47 18.54 15.10
CA CYS A 147 22.92 17.20 15.19
C CYS A 147 22.60 16.66 13.79
N ARG A 148 22.45 15.34 13.66
CA ARG A 148 21.87 14.72 12.47
C ARG A 148 20.36 14.58 12.62
N LEU A 149 19.60 14.99 11.62
CA LEU A 149 18.13 14.90 11.60
C LEU A 149 17.66 13.89 10.56
N GLU A 150 16.93 12.86 11.01
CA GLU A 150 16.28 11.90 10.14
C GLU A 150 14.77 11.92 10.35
N ILE A 151 14.02 12.25 9.30
CA ILE A 151 12.56 12.29 9.31
C ILE A 151 12.04 11.21 8.38
N TYR A 152 11.20 10.32 8.91
CA TYR A 152 10.51 9.28 8.16
C TYR A 152 9.01 9.53 8.28
N LEU A 153 8.38 9.86 7.16
CA LEU A 153 6.95 10.15 7.09
C LEU A 153 6.21 9.08 6.30
N ALA A 154 4.98 8.77 6.72
CA ALA A 154 4.10 7.98 5.90
C ALA A 154 3.80 8.72 4.59
N ASP A 155 3.93 8.03 3.46
CA ASP A 155 3.65 8.60 2.14
C ASP A 155 2.14 8.83 1.96
N PRO A 156 1.67 10.09 1.88
CA PRO A 156 0.23 10.38 1.74
C PRO A 156 -0.35 9.98 0.38
N SER A 157 0.48 9.57 -0.58
CA SER A 157 0.03 9.02 -1.87
C SER A 157 0.18 7.51 -1.96
N SER A 158 0.67 6.84 -0.91
CA SER A 158 0.69 5.37 -0.90
C SER A 158 -0.72 4.83 -0.69
N PRO A 159 -1.17 3.82 -1.46
CA PRO A 159 -2.48 3.20 -1.28
C PRO A 159 -2.73 2.69 0.14
N ASP A 160 -1.71 2.11 0.78
CA ASP A 160 -1.86 1.57 2.15
C ASP A 160 -2.11 2.68 3.18
N VAL A 161 -1.52 3.85 2.96
CA VAL A 161 -1.72 5.03 3.82
C VAL A 161 -3.06 5.68 3.50
N GLU A 162 -3.39 5.82 2.22
CA GLU A 162 -4.66 6.39 1.75
C GLU A 162 -5.87 5.61 2.28
N VAL A 163 -5.89 4.28 2.13
CA VAL A 163 -6.97 3.43 2.64
C VAL A 163 -7.17 3.65 4.13
N ARG A 164 -6.08 3.70 4.89
CA ARG A 164 -6.19 3.90 6.34
C ARG A 164 -6.68 5.30 6.72
N LEU A 165 -6.26 6.32 5.98
CA LEU A 165 -6.77 7.68 6.20
C LEU A 165 -8.27 7.78 5.86
N ILE A 166 -8.73 7.11 4.80
CA ILE A 166 -10.16 7.02 4.47
C ILE A 166 -10.92 6.33 5.61
N GLU A 167 -10.44 5.21 6.13
CA GLU A 167 -11.07 4.54 7.28
C GLU A 167 -11.17 5.45 8.51
N GLU A 168 -10.13 6.24 8.79
CA GLU A 168 -10.13 7.21 9.89
C GLU A 168 -11.10 8.37 9.65
N GLU A 169 -11.22 8.86 8.41
CA GLU A 169 -12.12 9.94 8.02
C GLU A 169 -13.60 9.51 8.00
N LEU A 170 -13.89 8.21 7.85
CA LEU A 170 -15.24 7.65 7.91
C LEU A 170 -15.77 7.46 9.34
N GLY A 171 -14.94 7.62 10.37
CA GLY A 171 -15.36 7.54 11.77
C GLY A 171 -16.19 8.74 12.23
N ASP A 172 -16.87 8.60 13.37
CA ASP A 172 -17.71 9.68 13.97
C ASP A 172 -16.91 10.95 14.33
N THR A 173 -15.57 10.84 14.42
CA THR A 173 -14.67 11.95 14.73
C THR A 173 -13.61 12.05 13.64
N SER A 174 -13.66 13.12 12.84
CA SER A 174 -12.66 13.34 11.81
C SER A 174 -11.25 13.47 12.39
N PRO A 175 -10.23 12.88 11.75
CA PRO A 175 -8.85 13.03 12.19
C PRO A 175 -8.44 14.51 12.14
N PRO A 176 -7.60 14.96 13.10
CA PRO A 176 -7.05 16.32 13.08
C PRO A 176 -6.17 16.55 11.85
N VAL A 177 -5.63 15.47 11.27
CA VAL A 177 -4.74 15.51 10.09
C VAL A 177 -5.12 14.39 9.12
N GLY A 178 -5.97 14.71 8.15
CA GLY A 178 -6.23 13.84 7.00
C GLY A 178 -5.11 13.90 5.94
N GLN A 179 -5.37 13.26 4.79
CA GLN A 179 -4.42 13.19 3.67
C GLN A 179 -3.92 14.58 3.16
N PRO A 180 -4.77 15.63 3.07
CA PRO A 180 -4.32 16.98 2.72
C PRO A 180 -3.37 17.59 3.75
N GLY A 181 -3.56 17.28 5.04
CA GLY A 181 -2.72 17.78 6.13
C GLY A 181 -1.33 17.16 6.11
N LEU A 182 -1.24 15.86 5.84
CA LEU A 182 0.04 15.16 5.65
C LEU A 182 0.82 15.72 4.45
N SER A 183 0.14 15.87 3.31
CA SER A 183 0.73 16.43 2.10
C SER A 183 1.25 17.85 2.32
N ARG A 184 0.47 18.70 3.01
CA ARG A 184 0.89 20.07 3.37
C ARG A 184 2.14 20.06 4.25
N ARG A 185 2.18 19.18 5.26
CA ARG A 185 3.34 19.07 6.16
C ARG A 185 4.59 18.65 5.42
N LEU A 186 4.48 17.62 4.58
CA LEU A 186 5.58 17.15 3.76
C LEU A 186 6.13 18.26 2.85
N ASN A 187 5.24 18.99 2.18
CA ASN A 187 5.61 20.15 1.36
C ASN A 187 6.30 21.26 2.17
N THR A 188 5.85 21.54 3.39
CA THR A 188 6.52 22.50 4.27
C THR A 188 7.92 22.04 4.65
N LEU A 189 8.08 20.79 5.07
CA LEU A 189 9.41 20.25 5.41
C LEU A 189 10.36 20.23 4.22
N MET A 190 9.87 19.90 3.03
CA MET A 190 10.66 19.96 1.79
C MET A 190 11.14 21.38 1.47
N ARG A 191 10.29 22.40 1.65
CA ARG A 191 10.69 23.81 1.48
C ARG A 191 11.72 24.26 2.52
N LEU A 192 11.61 23.80 3.76
CA LEU A 192 12.61 24.09 4.79
C LEU A 192 13.95 23.42 4.45
N TRP A 193 13.94 22.16 4.03
CA TRP A 193 15.16 21.45 3.63
C TRP A 193 15.82 22.09 2.39
N GLU A 194 15.02 22.54 1.42
CA GLU A 194 15.51 23.31 0.27
C GLU A 194 16.15 24.65 0.68
N ARG A 195 15.52 25.41 1.59
CA ARG A 195 16.10 26.64 2.16
C ARG A 195 17.41 26.39 2.90
N SER A 196 17.57 25.21 3.49
CA SER A 196 18.81 24.73 4.11
C SER A 196 19.85 24.21 3.09
N GLY A 197 19.65 24.42 1.79
CA GLY A 197 20.57 23.98 0.74
C GLY A 197 20.64 22.45 0.60
N TYR A 198 19.61 21.73 1.03
CA TYR A 198 19.60 20.27 1.10
C TYR A 198 20.79 19.67 1.88
N SER A 199 21.13 20.24 3.04
CA SER A 199 22.19 19.73 3.91
C SER A 199 22.13 18.20 4.07
N GLU A 200 23.30 17.55 4.02
CA GLU A 200 23.48 16.10 4.17
C GLU A 200 23.17 15.62 5.60
N ASP A 201 23.22 16.53 6.58
CA ASP A 201 22.83 16.25 7.97
C ASP A 201 21.31 16.13 8.16
N ILE A 202 20.52 16.47 7.14
CA ILE A 202 19.08 16.33 7.12
C ILE A 202 18.70 15.27 6.09
N SER A 203 17.86 14.32 6.51
CA SER A 203 17.22 13.38 5.58
C SER A 203 15.72 13.34 5.83
N ILE A 204 14.93 13.51 4.77
CA ILE A 204 13.49 13.34 4.81
C ILE A 204 13.15 12.19 3.87
N ASN A 205 12.62 11.11 4.42
CA ASN A 205 12.28 9.90 3.69
C ASN A 205 10.82 9.53 3.88
N LEU A 206 10.25 8.83 2.90
CA LEU A 206 8.87 8.37 2.90
C LEU A 206 8.79 6.86 2.99
N PHE A 207 7.92 6.32 3.82
CA PHE A 207 7.61 4.89 3.80
C PHE A 207 6.17 4.66 3.35
N THR A 208 5.95 3.56 2.64
CA THR A 208 4.69 3.30 1.93
C THR A 208 3.64 2.56 2.73
N HIS A 209 3.94 2.10 3.94
CA HIS A 209 2.96 1.43 4.79
C HIS A 209 2.37 2.41 5.81
N TYR A 210 1.13 2.18 6.26
CA TYR A 210 0.61 2.90 7.41
C TYR A 210 1.28 2.35 8.68
N PRO A 211 1.99 3.19 9.47
CA PRO A 211 2.66 2.72 10.68
C PRO A 211 1.64 2.47 11.78
N THR A 212 1.90 1.51 12.68
CA THR A 212 1.03 1.25 13.84
C THR A 212 1.43 2.05 15.08
N PHE A 213 2.55 2.79 15.03
CA PHE A 213 3.00 3.70 16.07
C PHE A 213 3.92 4.78 15.48
N ALA A 214 4.11 5.85 16.25
CA ALA A 214 5.18 6.82 16.03
C ALA A 214 6.38 6.50 16.93
N LEU A 215 7.57 6.81 16.43
CA LEU A 215 8.83 6.63 17.15
C LEU A 215 9.67 7.90 17.02
N LEU A 216 10.05 8.48 18.14
CA LEU A 216 11.02 9.57 18.19
C LEU A 216 12.24 9.10 18.98
N ILE A 217 13.43 9.37 18.45
CA ILE A 217 14.70 9.05 19.09
C ILE A 217 15.49 10.34 19.18
N VAL A 218 15.87 10.74 20.39
CA VAL A 218 16.74 11.90 20.63
C VAL A 218 17.92 11.42 21.45
N ASP A 219 19.04 11.21 20.78
CA ASP A 219 20.25 10.57 21.31
C ASP A 219 19.95 9.21 21.97
N ASN A 220 19.83 9.18 23.31
CA ASN A 220 19.59 7.99 24.13
C ASN A 220 18.14 7.88 24.64
N GLU A 221 17.28 8.82 24.25
CA GLU A 221 15.88 8.90 24.70
C GLU A 221 14.93 8.48 23.58
N TYR A 222 14.03 7.55 23.90
CA TYR A 222 13.09 6.96 22.96
C TYR A 222 11.67 7.29 23.39
N PHE A 223 10.87 7.79 22.45
CA PHE A 223 9.47 8.08 22.65
C PHE A 223 8.64 7.24 21.69
N PHE A 224 7.72 6.47 22.25
CA PHE A 224 6.84 5.58 21.52
C PHE A 224 5.40 5.97 21.81
N TYR A 225 4.59 6.14 20.76
CA TYR A 225 3.13 6.22 20.95
C TYR A 225 2.39 5.45 19.85
N PRO A 226 1.52 4.48 20.24
CA PRO A 226 0.78 3.68 19.29
C PRO A 226 -0.28 4.51 18.57
N TYR A 227 -0.60 4.14 17.33
CA TYR A 227 -1.78 4.65 16.64
C TYR A 227 -2.97 3.75 16.99
N GLY A 228 -3.93 4.30 17.74
CA GLY A 228 -5.16 3.58 18.10
C GLY A 228 -6.00 3.20 16.87
N TYR A 229 -6.69 2.05 16.92
CA TYR A 229 -7.47 1.51 15.80
C TYR A 229 -8.72 2.34 15.46
N ALA A 230 -9.26 3.13 16.40
CA ALA A 230 -10.51 3.88 16.22
C ALA A 230 -10.50 5.33 16.74
N THR A 231 -9.50 5.73 17.54
CA THR A 231 -9.39 7.08 18.11
C THR A 231 -7.96 7.58 17.96
N LEU A 232 -7.71 8.13 16.77
CA LEU A 232 -6.71 9.13 16.36
C LEU A 232 -5.39 9.18 17.17
N GLY A 233 -4.26 9.08 16.46
CA GLY A 233 -2.89 9.10 16.99
C GLY A 233 -2.51 10.24 17.95
N ASN A 234 -3.28 11.32 17.97
CA ASN A 234 -3.04 12.44 18.87
C ASN A 234 -3.58 12.20 20.29
N PHE A 235 -4.51 11.26 20.47
CA PHE A 235 -5.06 10.90 21.79
C PHE A 235 -4.31 9.75 22.45
N SER A 236 -3.28 9.21 21.80
CA SER A 236 -2.52 8.09 22.33
C SER A 236 -1.47 8.58 23.34
N PRO A 237 -1.30 7.87 24.47
CA PRO A 237 -0.27 8.21 25.44
C PRO A 237 1.11 8.01 24.83
N VAL A 238 2.06 8.84 25.26
CA VAL A 238 3.46 8.72 24.85
C VAL A 238 4.26 8.10 25.97
N LEU A 239 4.95 7.01 25.66
CA LEU A 239 5.84 6.30 26.58
C LEU A 239 7.28 6.72 26.31
N GLN A 240 8.00 7.08 27.37
CA GLN A 240 9.42 7.40 27.32
C GLN A 240 10.25 6.23 27.86
N PHE A 241 11.31 5.90 27.14
CA PHE A 241 12.34 4.93 27.49
C PHE A 241 13.72 5.55 27.29
N SER A 242 14.75 4.99 27.94
CA SER A 242 16.12 5.49 27.82
C SER A 242 17.10 4.34 27.70
N SER A 243 17.99 4.37 26.70
CA SER A 243 19.07 3.39 26.57
C SER A 243 20.10 3.46 27.70
N ASN A 244 20.04 4.49 28.54
CA ASN A 244 20.84 4.60 29.77
C ASN A 244 20.27 3.78 30.94
N ARG A 245 19.08 3.17 30.79
CA ARG A 245 18.42 2.37 31.82
C ARG A 245 18.40 0.92 31.37
N GLN A 246 19.15 0.05 32.04
CA GLN A 246 19.24 -1.39 31.72
C GLN A 246 17.87 -2.10 31.63
N GLN A 247 16.92 -1.68 32.46
CA GLN A 247 15.55 -2.18 32.46
C GLN A 247 14.76 -1.88 31.16
N ASP A 248 15.22 -0.93 30.34
CA ASP A 248 14.60 -0.56 29.06
C ASP A 248 15.25 -1.32 27.88
N ASP A 249 16.32 -2.10 28.07
CA ASP A 249 17.11 -2.71 26.98
C ASP A 249 16.25 -3.52 25.99
N GLY A 250 15.33 -4.35 26.50
CA GLY A 250 14.48 -5.19 25.65
C GLY A 250 13.50 -4.39 24.76
N ILE A 251 12.95 -3.28 25.28
CA ILE A 251 12.06 -2.42 24.48
C ILE A 251 12.88 -1.55 23.52
N ILE A 252 14.06 -1.07 23.93
CA ILE A 252 14.97 -0.34 23.04
C ILE A 252 15.42 -1.22 21.86
N GLU A 253 15.80 -2.47 22.10
CA GLU A 253 16.16 -3.41 21.03
C GLU A 253 15.02 -3.58 20.02
N PHE A 254 13.79 -3.73 20.51
CA PHE A 254 12.60 -3.81 19.66
C PHE A 254 12.42 -2.53 18.83
N LEU A 255 12.46 -1.35 19.44
CA LEU A 255 12.25 -0.07 18.75
C LEU A 255 13.36 0.20 17.71
N GLU A 256 14.61 -0.13 18.04
CA GLU A 256 15.75 -0.06 17.11
C GLU A 256 15.56 -0.97 15.90
N LYS A 257 15.06 -2.19 16.10
CA LYS A 257 14.73 -3.10 15.00
C LYS A 257 13.67 -2.52 14.08
N GLN A 258 12.64 -1.85 14.63
CA GLN A 258 11.60 -1.20 13.82
C GLN A 258 12.15 0.01 13.06
N TYR A 259 12.95 0.86 13.72
CA TYR A 259 13.64 1.98 13.07
C TYR A 259 14.48 1.49 11.87
N LYS A 260 15.33 0.49 12.07
CA LYS A 260 16.16 -0.09 11.00
C LYS A 260 15.32 -0.62 9.84
N ARG A 261 14.21 -1.30 10.14
CA ARG A 261 13.27 -1.81 9.11
C ARG A 261 12.64 -0.68 8.31
N ILE A 262 12.14 0.36 8.98
CA ILE A 262 11.53 1.52 8.32
C ILE A 262 12.57 2.21 7.46
N LYS A 263 13.73 2.53 8.02
CA LYS A 263 14.86 3.16 7.33
C LYS A 263 15.27 2.41 6.06
N ALA A 264 15.42 1.09 6.14
CA ALA A 264 15.81 0.26 5.00
C ALA A 264 14.77 0.24 3.86
N SER A 265 13.51 0.54 4.15
CA SER A 265 12.41 0.51 3.18
C SER A 265 11.91 1.90 2.75
N ALA A 266 12.38 2.95 3.41
CA ALA A 266 11.97 4.31 3.15
C ALA A 266 12.66 4.85 1.88
N LEU A 267 12.00 5.82 1.26
CA LEU A 267 12.33 6.41 -0.02
C LEU A 267 12.80 7.84 0.17
N ASP A 268 13.88 8.24 -0.50
CA ASP A 268 14.29 9.65 -0.49
C ASP A 268 13.15 10.50 -1.06
N THR A 269 12.65 11.44 -0.26
CA THR A 269 11.52 12.30 -0.63
C THR A 269 11.83 13.12 -1.89
N ARG A 270 13.09 13.48 -2.14
CA ARG A 270 13.50 14.22 -3.35
C ARG A 270 13.26 13.39 -4.60
N ILE A 271 13.55 12.08 -4.56
CA ILE A 271 13.28 11.16 -5.65
C ILE A 271 11.78 11.07 -5.85
N VAL A 272 11.01 10.80 -4.79
CA VAL A 272 9.54 10.68 -4.87
C VAL A 272 8.90 11.95 -5.46
N PHE A 273 9.33 13.13 -5.02
CA PHE A 273 8.85 14.41 -5.55
C PHE A 273 9.28 14.64 -7.00
N SER A 274 10.51 14.25 -7.37
CA SER A 274 10.96 14.37 -8.75
C SER A 274 10.11 13.52 -9.69
N VAL A 275 9.65 12.34 -9.25
CA VAL A 275 8.79 11.46 -10.04
C VAL A 275 7.34 11.96 -10.11
N ARG A 276 6.80 12.51 -9.02
CA ARG A 276 5.37 12.84 -8.93
C ARG A 276 5.03 14.27 -9.36
N ASN A 277 5.92 15.23 -9.12
CA ASN A 277 5.58 16.66 -9.13
C ASN A 277 6.31 17.48 -10.20
N LYS A 278 7.24 16.92 -10.99
CA LYS A 278 8.05 17.72 -11.92
C LYS A 278 7.58 17.65 -13.39
N PRO A 279 7.70 18.76 -14.13
CA PRO A 279 7.56 18.79 -15.58
C PRO A 279 8.78 18.22 -16.34
N LYS A 280 9.84 17.83 -15.63
CA LYS A 280 11.07 17.32 -16.25
C LYS A 280 11.00 15.80 -16.37
N PRO A 281 11.53 15.21 -17.46
CA PRO A 281 11.63 13.77 -17.61
C PRO A 281 12.39 13.17 -16.42
N VAL A 282 11.80 12.14 -15.83
CA VAL A 282 12.46 11.31 -14.82
C VAL A 282 13.36 10.33 -15.56
N ASP A 283 14.60 10.18 -15.09
CA ASP A 283 15.46 9.11 -15.57
C ASP A 283 14.88 7.76 -15.11
N ALA A 284 14.33 6.98 -16.03
CA ALA A 284 13.80 5.65 -15.75
C ALA A 284 14.86 4.69 -15.17
N GLY A 285 16.16 4.96 -15.39
CA GLY A 285 17.27 4.17 -14.88
C GLY A 285 17.43 4.18 -13.36
N VAL A 286 16.82 5.14 -12.66
CA VAL A 286 16.81 5.18 -11.18
C VAL A 286 15.64 4.41 -10.56
N LEU A 287 14.75 3.86 -11.39
CA LEU A 287 13.58 3.10 -10.97
C LEU A 287 13.74 1.62 -11.33
N HIS A 288 12.95 0.79 -10.67
CA HIS A 288 12.98 -0.66 -10.84
C HIS A 288 11.79 -1.13 -11.68
N PRO A 289 12.02 -1.54 -12.94
CA PRO A 289 10.95 -2.00 -13.82
C PRO A 289 10.48 -3.42 -13.47
N LEU A 290 9.17 -3.64 -13.50
CA LEU A 290 8.53 -4.94 -13.38
C LEU A 290 7.26 -4.97 -14.25
N ALA A 291 7.02 -6.09 -14.91
CA ALA A 291 5.77 -6.39 -15.58
C ALA A 291 5.30 -7.82 -15.24
N VAL A 292 4.00 -8.07 -15.41
CA VAL A 292 3.38 -9.40 -15.26
C VAL A 292 2.79 -9.78 -16.60
N TYR A 293 3.29 -10.84 -17.21
CA TYR A 293 2.83 -11.31 -18.52
C TYR A 293 2.36 -12.77 -18.47
N PHE A 294 1.47 -13.13 -19.39
CA PHE A 294 1.31 -14.51 -19.79
C PHE A 294 2.25 -14.78 -20.98
N ILE A 295 3.11 -15.79 -20.84
CA ILE A 295 3.98 -16.26 -21.92
C ILE A 295 3.57 -17.69 -22.25
N PRO A 296 3.15 -17.99 -23.49
CA PRO A 296 2.69 -19.34 -23.83
C PRO A 296 3.78 -20.41 -23.59
N PRO A 297 3.40 -21.69 -23.39
CA PRO A 297 4.35 -22.79 -23.20
C PRO A 297 5.40 -22.85 -24.31
N GLU A 298 6.66 -23.15 -23.98
CA GLU A 298 7.78 -23.13 -24.94
C GLU A 298 7.55 -24.08 -26.12
N ASP A 299 6.89 -25.20 -25.86
CA ASP A 299 6.57 -26.24 -26.83
C ASP A 299 5.30 -25.95 -27.66
N SER A 300 4.51 -24.95 -27.28
CA SER A 300 3.31 -24.57 -28.03
C SER A 300 3.63 -23.99 -29.41
N ASP A 301 2.80 -24.31 -30.40
CA ASP A 301 2.93 -23.76 -31.75
C ASP A 301 2.80 -22.23 -31.75
N LEU A 302 1.94 -21.70 -30.88
CA LEU A 302 1.72 -20.26 -30.71
C LEU A 302 3.02 -19.56 -30.27
N TYR A 303 3.72 -20.08 -29.25
CA TYR A 303 4.98 -19.49 -28.77
C TYR A 303 6.05 -19.49 -29.85
N LYS A 304 6.23 -20.62 -30.53
CA LYS A 304 7.23 -20.79 -31.59
C LYS A 304 6.96 -19.83 -32.76
N PHE A 305 5.70 -19.74 -33.20
CA PHE A 305 5.28 -18.81 -34.23
C PHE A 305 5.57 -17.36 -33.85
N GLY A 306 5.10 -16.92 -32.68
CA GLY A 306 5.27 -15.54 -32.23
C GLY A 306 6.74 -15.15 -32.00
N THR A 307 7.54 -16.07 -31.45
CA THR A 307 8.99 -15.89 -31.24
C THR A 307 9.74 -15.70 -32.56
N GLU A 308 9.39 -16.47 -33.60
CA GLU A 308 9.98 -16.33 -34.92
C GLU A 308 9.59 -15.01 -35.58
N VAL A 309 8.32 -14.61 -35.48
CA VAL A 309 7.85 -13.32 -36.02
C VAL A 309 8.58 -12.15 -35.34
N LEU A 310 8.68 -12.16 -34.00
CA LEU A 310 9.35 -11.09 -33.25
C LEU A 310 10.87 -11.10 -33.38
N GLY A 311 11.48 -12.24 -33.65
CA GLY A 311 12.94 -12.39 -33.68
C GLY A 311 13.59 -12.32 -32.30
N TYR A 312 12.86 -12.64 -31.24
CA TYR A 312 13.38 -12.72 -29.88
C TYR A 312 12.69 -13.81 -29.06
N ASP A 313 13.51 -14.72 -28.52
CA ASP A 313 13.09 -15.80 -27.63
C ASP A 313 13.36 -15.39 -26.18
N ILE A 314 12.31 -14.90 -25.51
CA ILE A 314 12.42 -14.39 -24.14
C ILE A 314 12.72 -15.50 -23.13
N ARG A 315 12.25 -16.73 -23.37
CA ARG A 315 12.56 -17.89 -22.49
C ARG A 315 14.04 -18.23 -22.52
N ARG A 316 14.70 -18.04 -23.67
CA ARG A 316 16.14 -18.31 -23.83
C ARG A 316 17.01 -17.05 -23.78
N GLY A 317 16.41 -15.86 -23.63
CA GLY A 317 17.11 -14.58 -23.59
C GLY A 317 17.97 -14.30 -24.83
N ARG A 318 17.52 -14.70 -26.02
CA ARG A 318 18.34 -14.61 -27.24
C ARG A 318 17.55 -14.17 -28.47
N SER A 319 18.26 -13.53 -29.40
CA SER A 319 17.69 -13.17 -30.70
C SER A 319 17.47 -14.41 -31.58
N VAL A 320 16.42 -14.34 -32.40
CA VAL A 320 16.07 -15.32 -33.42
C VAL A 320 15.98 -14.60 -34.76
N ALA A 321 16.32 -15.27 -35.87
CA ALA A 321 16.14 -14.68 -37.19
C ALA A 321 14.65 -14.48 -37.46
N SER A 322 14.26 -13.25 -37.81
CA SER A 322 12.89 -12.90 -38.20
C SER A 322 12.88 -12.35 -39.63
N HIS A 323 11.91 -12.80 -40.42
CA HIS A 323 11.66 -12.24 -41.75
C HIS A 323 11.16 -10.79 -41.69
N TRP A 324 10.49 -10.42 -40.59
CA TRP A 324 9.85 -9.12 -40.39
C TRP A 324 10.62 -8.22 -39.41
N ALA A 325 11.94 -8.44 -39.25
CA ALA A 325 12.75 -7.73 -38.26
C ALA A 325 12.65 -6.19 -38.35
N ALA A 326 12.39 -5.65 -39.55
CA ALA A 326 12.21 -4.20 -39.76
C ALA A 326 10.84 -3.68 -39.30
N GLN A 327 9.82 -4.53 -39.21
CA GLN A 327 8.43 -4.16 -38.86
C GLN A 327 8.06 -4.49 -37.40
N VAL A 328 8.87 -5.28 -36.69
CA VAL A 328 8.58 -5.68 -35.31
C VAL A 328 8.53 -4.48 -34.34
N GLY A 329 9.40 -3.49 -34.54
CA GLY A 329 9.52 -2.33 -33.64
C GLY A 329 9.87 -2.71 -32.20
N GLY A 330 9.30 -2.00 -31.23
CA GLY A 330 9.60 -2.17 -29.80
C GLY A 330 9.03 -3.45 -29.17
N ALA A 331 8.13 -4.16 -29.86
CA ALA A 331 7.58 -5.42 -29.36
C ALA A 331 8.67 -6.50 -29.16
N ARG A 332 9.76 -6.43 -29.93
CA ARG A 332 10.89 -7.34 -29.82
C ARG A 332 11.46 -7.38 -28.41
N ASP A 333 11.56 -6.23 -27.75
CA ASP A 333 12.26 -6.10 -26.46
C ASP A 333 11.58 -6.89 -25.34
N PHE A 334 10.28 -7.14 -25.46
CA PHE A 334 9.45 -7.82 -24.48
C PHE A 334 9.23 -9.31 -24.80
N GLY A 335 9.62 -9.76 -25.99
CA GLY A 335 9.34 -11.12 -26.49
C GLY A 335 7.85 -11.40 -26.70
N PHE A 336 7.53 -12.62 -27.10
CA PHE A 336 6.16 -12.99 -27.41
C PHE A 336 5.34 -13.27 -26.15
N HIS A 337 4.36 -12.41 -25.86
CA HIS A 337 3.61 -12.43 -24.61
C HIS A 337 2.22 -11.79 -24.76
N LEU A 338 1.35 -12.05 -23.78
CA LEU A 338 0.12 -11.31 -23.52
C LEU A 338 0.28 -10.52 -22.23
N THR A 339 0.04 -9.21 -22.31
CA THR A 339 0.20 -8.28 -21.19
C THR A 339 -0.87 -8.47 -20.14
N MET A 340 -0.51 -8.84 -18.89
CA MET A 340 -1.45 -8.83 -17.75
C MET A 340 -1.36 -7.51 -16.98
N SER A 341 -0.15 -6.99 -16.81
CA SER A 341 0.12 -5.62 -16.40
C SER A 341 1.10 -4.97 -17.37
N ASP A 342 0.95 -3.68 -17.59
CA ASP A 342 1.94 -2.84 -18.26
C ASP A 342 3.29 -2.91 -17.53
N VAL A 343 4.31 -2.34 -18.17
CA VAL A 343 5.57 -2.03 -17.52
C VAL A 343 5.34 -0.98 -16.44
N LEU A 344 5.53 -1.38 -15.19
CA LEU A 344 5.44 -0.54 -14.02
C LEU A 344 6.83 -0.33 -13.41
N TYR A 345 7.07 0.85 -12.89
CA TYR A 345 8.32 1.25 -12.27
C TYR A 345 8.10 1.51 -10.79
N PHE A 346 9.01 0.99 -9.96
CA PHE A 346 8.98 1.09 -8.50
C PHE A 346 10.22 1.83 -7.99
N PHE A 347 10.13 2.46 -6.82
CA PHE A 347 11.22 3.29 -6.33
C PHE A 347 12.41 2.48 -5.79
N ASN A 348 12.17 1.26 -5.31
CA ASN A 348 13.24 0.41 -4.79
C ASN A 348 12.93 -1.10 -4.92
N PRO A 349 13.91 -2.00 -4.70
CA PRO A 349 13.70 -3.45 -4.79
C PRO A 349 12.72 -4.00 -3.73
N ALA A 350 12.59 -3.35 -2.58
CA ALA A 350 11.68 -3.79 -1.52
C ALA A 350 10.20 -3.60 -1.90
N GLU A 351 9.88 -2.58 -2.71
CA GLU A 351 8.57 -2.41 -3.31
C GLU A 351 8.29 -3.46 -4.38
N VAL A 352 9.26 -3.74 -5.26
CA VAL A 352 9.17 -4.82 -6.25
C VAL A 352 8.89 -6.16 -5.56
N ALA A 353 9.62 -6.48 -4.49
CA ALA A 353 9.44 -7.71 -3.73
C ALA A 353 8.03 -7.80 -3.12
N ARG A 354 7.49 -6.70 -2.57
CA ARG A 354 6.11 -6.67 -2.05
C ARG A 354 5.07 -6.89 -3.14
N VAL A 355 5.24 -6.25 -4.30
CA VAL A 355 4.35 -6.45 -5.45
C VAL A 355 4.38 -7.89 -5.94
N LYS A 356 5.56 -8.51 -6.02
CA LYS A 356 5.67 -9.93 -6.39
C LYS A 356 4.88 -10.82 -5.43
N VAL A 357 5.00 -10.60 -4.11
CA VAL A 357 4.23 -11.34 -3.10
C VAL A 357 2.72 -11.13 -3.28
N GLU A 358 2.28 -9.89 -3.56
CA GLU A 358 0.86 -9.59 -3.80
C GLU A 358 0.33 -10.32 -5.04
N VAL A 359 1.09 -10.32 -6.15
CA VAL A 359 0.70 -11.02 -7.38
C VAL A 359 0.73 -12.54 -7.19
N GLU A 360 1.69 -13.08 -6.44
CA GLU A 360 1.72 -14.50 -6.06
C GLU A 360 0.53 -14.90 -5.19
N PHE A 361 0.10 -14.01 -4.29
CA PHE A 361 -1.12 -14.20 -3.51
C PHE A 361 -2.34 -14.24 -4.43
N LEU A 362 -2.48 -13.26 -5.34
CA LEU A 362 -3.58 -13.23 -6.31
C LEU A 362 -3.59 -14.45 -7.23
N ALA A 363 -2.43 -14.91 -7.71
CA ALA A 363 -2.32 -16.08 -8.58
C ALA A 363 -2.94 -17.34 -7.94
N LYS A 364 -2.82 -17.50 -6.60
CA LYS A 364 -3.41 -18.62 -5.84
C LYS A 364 -4.93 -18.54 -5.69
N GLU A 365 -5.53 -17.37 -5.94
CA GLU A 365 -6.99 -17.19 -5.87
C GLU A 365 -7.66 -17.44 -7.23
N PHE A 366 -6.87 -17.54 -8.31
CA PHE A 366 -7.38 -17.74 -9.66
C PHE A 366 -7.01 -19.13 -10.16
N ARG A 367 -8.01 -19.91 -10.56
CA ARG A 367 -7.77 -21.19 -11.24
C ARG A 367 -7.30 -20.98 -12.66
N ALA A 368 -6.42 -21.86 -13.13
CA ALA A 368 -6.06 -21.93 -14.55
C ALA A 368 -7.30 -21.90 -15.47
N PHE A 369 -7.18 -21.19 -16.58
CA PHE A 369 -8.30 -20.93 -17.51
C PHE A 369 -7.83 -20.99 -18.96
N VAL A 370 -8.77 -20.98 -19.90
CA VAL A 370 -8.47 -21.09 -21.33
C VAL A 370 -8.84 -19.79 -22.00
N ILE A 371 -7.89 -19.23 -22.75
CA ILE A 371 -8.17 -18.21 -23.76
C ILE A 371 -8.35 -18.92 -25.10
N ASN A 372 -9.34 -18.52 -25.88
CA ASN A 372 -9.68 -19.15 -27.15
C ASN A 372 -9.90 -18.12 -28.25
N ASP A 373 -10.32 -18.60 -29.42
CA ASP A 373 -10.60 -17.79 -30.61
C ASP A 373 -9.40 -16.92 -31.01
N LEU A 374 -8.21 -17.51 -30.99
CA LEU A 374 -6.97 -16.83 -31.38
C LEU A 374 -7.03 -16.41 -32.84
N CYS A 375 -7.18 -15.11 -33.09
CA CYS A 375 -7.35 -14.55 -34.43
C CYS A 375 -6.30 -13.48 -34.72
N LEU A 376 -5.81 -13.42 -35.96
CA LEU A 376 -4.99 -12.30 -36.38
C LEU A 376 -5.89 -11.06 -36.54
N ALA A 377 -5.48 -9.95 -35.93
CA ALA A 377 -6.11 -8.65 -36.08
C ALA A 377 -5.14 -7.67 -36.72
N THR A 378 -5.63 -6.96 -37.74
CA THR A 378 -4.92 -5.85 -38.39
C THR A 378 -5.28 -4.53 -37.72
N SER A 379 -4.38 -3.55 -37.77
CA SER A 379 -4.57 -2.23 -37.15
C SER A 379 -4.93 -2.34 -35.66
N PHE A 380 -4.27 -3.26 -34.95
CA PHE A 380 -4.57 -3.52 -33.54
C PHE A 380 -3.29 -3.69 -32.71
N PRO A 381 -3.12 -2.94 -31.60
CA PRO A 381 -4.08 -1.99 -31.01
C PRO A 381 -4.07 -0.58 -31.65
N ASP A 382 -3.26 -0.38 -32.68
CA ASP A 382 -3.16 0.87 -33.45
C ASP A 382 -2.90 0.57 -34.94
N ASP A 383 -3.03 1.58 -35.80
CA ASP A 383 -3.02 1.45 -37.26
C ASP A 383 -1.74 0.83 -37.84
N ALA A 384 -0.62 0.89 -37.10
CA ALA A 384 0.67 0.34 -37.54
C ALA A 384 0.93 -1.08 -37.02
N SER A 385 -0.01 -1.66 -36.27
CA SER A 385 0.21 -2.90 -35.54
C SER A 385 -0.56 -4.10 -36.12
N LEU A 386 0.08 -5.27 -36.03
CA LEU A 386 -0.55 -6.59 -36.21
C LEU A 386 -0.43 -7.37 -34.90
N SER A 387 -1.53 -7.96 -34.46
CA SER A 387 -1.59 -8.69 -33.19
C SER A 387 -2.47 -9.93 -33.31
N ILE A 388 -2.30 -10.88 -32.39
CA ILE A 388 -3.26 -11.98 -32.19
C ILE A 388 -4.20 -11.57 -31.06
N THR A 389 -5.47 -11.41 -31.37
CA THR A 389 -6.53 -11.15 -30.37
C THR A 389 -7.03 -12.47 -29.79
N VAL A 390 -7.62 -12.37 -28.60
CA VAL A 390 -8.05 -13.54 -27.83
C VAL A 390 -9.44 -13.27 -27.24
N LYS A 391 -10.15 -14.35 -26.93
CA LYS A 391 -11.34 -14.31 -26.08
C LYS A 391 -11.09 -15.09 -24.81
N ASP A 392 -11.62 -14.58 -23.70
CA ASP A 392 -11.74 -15.32 -22.45
C ASP A 392 -13.22 -15.40 -22.06
N PRO A 393 -13.92 -16.49 -22.40
CA PRO A 393 -15.33 -16.64 -22.06
C PRO A 393 -15.57 -16.77 -20.55
N SER A 394 -14.53 -17.04 -19.75
CA SER A 394 -14.64 -17.15 -18.30
C SER A 394 -14.59 -15.80 -17.57
N GLY A 395 -14.11 -14.74 -18.24
CA GLY A 395 -13.90 -13.42 -17.66
C GLY A 395 -12.79 -13.34 -16.59
N ARG A 396 -12.01 -14.41 -16.42
CA ARG A 396 -10.93 -14.47 -15.41
C ARG A 396 -9.76 -13.57 -15.75
N LEU A 397 -9.45 -13.40 -17.03
CA LEU A 397 -8.41 -12.51 -17.53
C LEU A 397 -8.72 -11.05 -17.18
N GLU A 398 -9.96 -10.63 -17.41
CA GLU A 398 -10.44 -9.29 -17.03
C GLU A 398 -10.45 -9.13 -15.50
N ALA A 399 -11.00 -10.11 -14.77
CA ALA A 399 -11.05 -10.07 -13.31
C ALA A 399 -9.64 -10.02 -12.68
N PHE A 400 -8.68 -10.80 -13.19
CA PHE A 400 -7.29 -10.76 -12.73
C PHE A 400 -6.65 -9.41 -13.02
N HIS A 401 -6.85 -8.86 -14.23
CA HIS A 401 -6.37 -7.53 -14.57
C HIS A 401 -6.96 -6.45 -13.66
N HIS A 402 -8.24 -6.52 -13.31
CA HIS A 402 -8.87 -5.59 -12.35
C HIS A 402 -8.20 -5.63 -10.97
N GLU A 403 -7.88 -6.83 -10.46
CA GLU A 403 -7.14 -6.98 -9.20
C GLU A 403 -5.72 -6.38 -9.29
N LEU A 404 -5.01 -6.60 -10.41
CA LEU A 404 -3.71 -5.97 -10.66
C LEU A 404 -3.82 -4.44 -10.67
N VAL A 405 -4.83 -3.87 -11.32
CA VAL A 405 -5.05 -2.41 -11.34
C VAL A 405 -5.24 -1.85 -9.93
N GLN A 406 -6.03 -2.53 -9.09
CA GLN A 406 -6.30 -2.03 -7.74
C GLN A 406 -5.13 -2.21 -6.78
N ARG A 407 -4.41 -3.32 -6.88
CA ARG A 407 -3.39 -3.71 -5.87
C ARG A 407 -1.96 -3.40 -6.29
N VAL A 408 -1.67 -3.40 -7.60
CA VAL A 408 -0.32 -3.27 -8.14
C VAL A 408 -0.11 -1.91 -8.80
N TYR A 409 -0.95 -1.52 -9.76
CA TYR A 409 -0.76 -0.26 -10.51
C TYR A 409 -0.77 0.97 -9.60
N ARG A 410 -1.64 1.01 -8.58
CA ARG A 410 -1.68 2.13 -7.62
C ARG A 410 -0.42 2.28 -6.78
N ARG A 411 0.38 1.21 -6.64
CA ARG A 411 1.66 1.22 -5.91
C ARG A 411 2.83 1.65 -6.80
N ALA A 412 2.67 1.58 -8.12
CA ALA A 412 3.74 1.95 -9.04
C ALA A 412 4.08 3.44 -8.92
N ALA A 413 5.37 3.74 -8.91
CA ALA A 413 5.88 5.11 -9.01
C ALA A 413 5.52 5.70 -10.38
N ALA A 414 5.67 4.89 -11.43
CA ALA A 414 5.48 5.29 -12.82
C ALA A 414 5.18 4.09 -13.73
N SER A 415 4.93 4.37 -15.01
CA SER A 415 4.85 3.40 -16.11
C SER A 415 5.56 3.97 -17.36
N ASN A 416 5.61 3.24 -18.46
CA ASN A 416 6.08 3.79 -19.74
C ASN A 416 5.27 5.05 -20.16
N TYR A 417 3.98 5.11 -19.85
CA TYR A 417 3.11 6.24 -20.20
C TYR A 417 3.41 7.48 -19.35
N SER A 418 3.53 7.32 -18.03
CA SER A 418 3.82 8.46 -17.15
C SER A 418 5.27 8.96 -17.27
N LEU A 419 6.16 8.15 -17.87
CA LEU A 419 7.53 8.52 -18.20
C LEU A 419 7.68 9.02 -19.64
N HIS A 420 6.60 9.09 -20.42
CA HIS A 420 6.62 9.48 -21.84
C HIS A 420 7.51 8.59 -22.72
N LEU A 421 7.66 7.32 -22.34
CA LEU A 421 8.29 6.27 -23.15
C LEU A 421 7.30 5.59 -24.09
N ALA A 422 6.01 5.81 -23.89
CA ALA A 422 4.93 5.34 -24.75
C ALA A 422 3.86 6.44 -24.90
N ASP A 423 3.28 6.52 -26.09
CA ASP A 423 2.27 7.53 -26.42
C ASP A 423 0.86 7.14 -25.96
N LEU A 424 -0.02 8.14 -25.86
CA LEU A 424 -1.44 7.99 -25.50
C LEU A 424 -2.37 7.91 -26.72
N THR A 425 -1.84 7.59 -27.89
CA THR A 425 -2.55 7.69 -29.19
C THR A 425 -3.67 6.68 -29.38
N ARG A 426 -3.72 5.60 -28.58
CA ARG A 426 -4.72 4.52 -28.76
C ARG A 426 -6.09 4.80 -28.10
N ASP A 427 -6.22 5.84 -27.27
CA ASP A 427 -7.53 6.22 -26.70
C ASP A 427 -8.07 7.44 -27.46
N PRO A 428 -9.23 7.35 -28.12
CA PRO A 428 -9.87 8.53 -28.69
C PRO A 428 -10.26 9.55 -27.61
N ASP A 429 -10.47 9.10 -26.37
CA ASP A 429 -10.70 9.95 -25.21
C ASP A 429 -9.39 10.22 -24.46
N VAL A 430 -8.66 11.23 -24.94
CA VAL A 430 -7.36 11.62 -24.39
C VAL A 430 -7.46 12.10 -22.94
N ASP A 431 -8.57 12.73 -22.54
CA ASP A 431 -8.73 13.25 -21.18
C ASP A 431 -8.95 12.12 -20.17
N ARG A 432 -9.74 11.10 -20.53
CA ARG A 432 -9.80 9.84 -19.79
C ARG A 432 -8.43 9.20 -19.69
N ALA A 433 -7.70 9.06 -20.81
CA ALA A 433 -6.37 8.45 -20.80
C ALA A 433 -5.41 9.16 -19.83
N ARG A 434 -5.40 10.50 -19.85
CA ARG A 434 -4.62 11.33 -18.90
C ARG A 434 -5.05 11.10 -17.45
N LEU A 435 -6.35 11.02 -17.18
CA LEU A 435 -6.87 10.73 -15.84
C LEU A 435 -6.41 9.35 -15.34
N MET A 436 -6.48 8.34 -16.21
CA MET A 436 -6.07 6.97 -15.91
C MET A 436 -4.56 6.87 -15.66
N VAL A 437 -3.74 7.55 -16.48
CA VAL A 437 -2.29 7.67 -16.23
C VAL A 437 -2.01 8.39 -14.90
N LYS A 438 -2.75 9.46 -14.57
CA LYS A 438 -2.58 10.15 -13.30
C LYS A 438 -2.84 9.23 -12.10
N ARG A 439 -3.95 8.47 -12.13
CA ARG A 439 -4.40 7.64 -11.00
C ARG A 439 -3.72 6.27 -10.92
N TYR A 440 -3.59 5.60 -12.06
CA TYR A 440 -3.15 4.20 -12.15
C TYR A 440 -1.87 4.06 -12.96
N LYS A 441 -1.27 5.14 -13.46
CA LYS A 441 -0.07 5.12 -14.30
C LYS A 441 -0.29 4.56 -15.70
N ALA A 442 -1.43 3.97 -16.06
CA ALA A 442 -1.68 3.47 -17.42
C ALA A 442 -3.07 3.84 -17.95
N PRO A 443 -3.21 4.06 -19.27
CA PRO A 443 -4.48 4.47 -19.89
C PRO A 443 -5.35 3.27 -20.35
N TYR A 444 -4.74 2.17 -20.78
CA TYR A 444 -5.39 1.04 -21.45
C TYR A 444 -5.72 -0.11 -20.49
N ILE A 445 -6.36 0.26 -19.39
CA ILE A 445 -6.72 -0.65 -18.30
C ILE A 445 -8.24 -0.66 -18.09
N LEU A 446 -8.73 -1.62 -17.30
CA LEU A 446 -10.16 -1.81 -17.00
C LEU A 446 -10.98 -1.96 -18.30
N HIS A 447 -12.01 -1.13 -18.52
CA HIS A 447 -12.83 -1.19 -19.74
C HIS A 447 -12.11 -0.85 -21.07
N ARG A 448 -10.83 -0.45 -21.02
CA ARG A 448 -9.95 -0.32 -22.20
C ARG A 448 -8.85 -1.37 -22.24
N TYR A 449 -8.93 -2.39 -21.39
CA TYR A 449 -8.05 -3.54 -21.44
C TYR A 449 -8.52 -4.48 -22.54
N TYR A 450 -7.71 -4.57 -23.60
CA TYR A 450 -7.96 -5.46 -24.72
C TYR A 450 -6.79 -6.43 -24.86
N PRO A 451 -6.90 -7.66 -24.31
CA PRO A 451 -5.78 -8.61 -24.29
C PRO A 451 -5.42 -9.08 -25.70
N HIS A 452 -4.13 -9.09 -26.00
CA HIS A 452 -3.60 -9.52 -27.29
C HIS A 452 -2.12 -9.91 -27.17
N PHE A 453 -1.63 -10.64 -28.18
CA PHE A 453 -0.21 -10.86 -28.41
C PHE A 453 0.25 -9.98 -29.57
N THR A 454 1.07 -8.97 -29.29
CA THR A 454 1.63 -8.12 -30.34
C THR A 454 2.62 -8.90 -31.21
N LEU A 455 2.50 -8.79 -32.53
CA LEU A 455 3.43 -9.39 -33.49
C LEU A 455 4.30 -8.34 -34.16
N LEU A 456 3.71 -7.27 -34.71
CA LEU A 456 4.41 -6.18 -35.38
C LEU A 456 3.83 -4.84 -34.91
N THR A 457 4.65 -3.79 -34.81
CA THR A 457 4.21 -2.45 -34.40
C THR A 457 4.63 -1.33 -35.35
N GLN A 458 5.31 -1.66 -36.45
CA GLN A 458 5.84 -0.69 -37.41
C GLN A 458 5.54 -1.15 -38.85
N VAL A 459 4.33 -1.62 -39.09
CA VAL A 459 3.89 -1.98 -40.45
C VAL A 459 3.44 -0.71 -41.16
N ALA A 460 4.09 -0.37 -42.27
CA ALA A 460 3.68 0.77 -43.08
C ALA A 460 2.26 0.56 -43.65
N PRO A 461 1.41 1.61 -43.73
CA PRO A 461 0.02 1.47 -44.19
C PRO A 461 -0.11 0.76 -45.55
N GLU A 462 0.78 1.05 -46.48
CA GLU A 462 0.81 0.43 -47.82
C GLU A 462 1.21 -1.05 -47.83
N GLU A 463 1.92 -1.51 -46.79
CA GLU A 463 2.35 -2.90 -46.65
C GLU A 463 1.38 -3.74 -45.81
N GLN A 464 0.44 -3.10 -45.13
CA GLN A 464 -0.37 -3.73 -44.10
C GLN A 464 -1.18 -4.92 -44.63
N ALA A 465 -1.88 -4.75 -45.75
CA ALA A 465 -2.69 -5.80 -46.36
C ALA A 465 -1.86 -6.99 -46.84
N ARG A 466 -0.69 -6.74 -47.44
CA ARG A 466 0.20 -7.82 -47.91
C ARG A 466 0.77 -8.59 -46.73
N THR A 467 1.27 -7.87 -45.73
CA THR A 467 1.92 -8.44 -44.54
C THR A 467 0.92 -9.22 -43.69
N SER A 468 -0.31 -8.72 -43.53
CA SER A 468 -1.35 -9.41 -42.78
C SER A 468 -1.76 -10.73 -43.44
N VAL A 469 -1.96 -10.75 -44.75
CA VAL A 469 -2.30 -11.99 -45.49
C VAL A 469 -1.21 -13.04 -45.35
N GLU A 470 0.06 -12.62 -45.45
CA GLU A 470 1.20 -13.53 -45.29
C GLU A 470 1.27 -14.12 -43.87
N ILE A 471 1.21 -13.26 -42.85
CA ILE A 471 1.26 -13.68 -41.44
C ILE A 471 0.04 -14.54 -41.08
N GLU A 472 -1.16 -14.18 -41.56
CA GLU A 472 -2.37 -14.94 -41.35
C GLU A 472 -2.27 -16.34 -41.95
N ARG A 473 -1.80 -16.45 -43.20
CA ARG A 473 -1.57 -17.74 -43.86
C ARG A 473 -0.61 -18.61 -43.03
N LEU A 474 0.52 -18.06 -42.58
CA LEU A 474 1.48 -18.79 -41.76
C LEU A 474 0.93 -19.16 -40.39
N PHE A 475 0.15 -18.27 -39.77
CA PHE A 475 -0.53 -18.52 -38.51
C PHE A 475 -1.55 -19.66 -38.63
N LEU A 476 -2.36 -19.66 -39.70
CA LEU A 476 -3.31 -20.72 -40.05
C LEU A 476 -2.63 -22.07 -40.33
N GLU A 477 -1.49 -22.03 -41.01
CA GLU A 477 -0.70 -23.21 -41.33
C GLU A 477 -0.03 -23.81 -40.10
N ARG A 478 0.55 -22.99 -39.21
CA ARG A 478 1.49 -23.46 -38.17
C ARG A 478 0.89 -23.58 -36.79
N VAL A 479 -0.08 -22.76 -36.43
CA VAL A 479 -0.69 -22.77 -35.09
C VAL A 479 -1.95 -23.61 -35.15
N LYS A 480 -1.85 -24.90 -34.79
CA LYS A 480 -2.99 -25.84 -34.90
C LYS A 480 -4.02 -25.65 -33.80
N ASP A 481 -3.54 -25.38 -32.59
CA ASP A 481 -4.39 -25.12 -31.44
C ASP A 481 -4.78 -23.63 -31.38
N ARG A 482 -6.09 -23.36 -31.39
CA ARG A 482 -6.66 -22.01 -31.26
C ARG A 482 -7.12 -21.72 -29.85
N GLU A 483 -6.80 -22.61 -28.92
CA GLU A 483 -7.00 -22.46 -27.51
C GLU A 483 -5.64 -22.53 -26.82
N VAL A 484 -5.46 -21.69 -25.80
CA VAL A 484 -4.27 -21.74 -24.96
C VAL A 484 -4.70 -21.69 -23.52
N ARG A 485 -4.18 -22.63 -22.74
CA ARG A 485 -4.41 -22.68 -21.31
C ARG A 485 -3.43 -21.74 -20.60
N VAL A 486 -3.99 -20.80 -19.84
CA VAL A 486 -3.25 -19.93 -18.94
C VAL A 486 -3.12 -20.65 -17.61
N GLU A 487 -1.96 -21.25 -17.37
CA GLU A 487 -1.63 -21.95 -16.11
C GLU A 487 -0.59 -21.20 -15.29
N LYS A 488 0.22 -20.37 -15.95
CA LYS A 488 1.33 -19.65 -15.33
C LYS A 488 1.35 -18.21 -15.79
N LEU A 489 1.80 -17.33 -14.90
CA LEU A 489 2.19 -15.97 -15.21
C LEU A 489 3.69 -15.80 -15.01
N ALA A 490 4.28 -14.79 -15.61
CA ALA A 490 5.70 -14.52 -15.52
C ALA A 490 5.94 -13.09 -15.03
N PHE A 491 6.80 -12.97 -14.01
CA PHE A 491 7.44 -11.71 -13.67
C PHE A 491 8.56 -11.43 -14.65
N ILE A 492 8.46 -10.29 -15.35
CA ILE A 492 9.46 -9.84 -16.30
C ILE A 492 10.11 -8.58 -15.78
N SER A 493 11.43 -8.50 -15.89
CA SER A 493 12.20 -7.31 -15.51
C SER A 493 13.37 -7.09 -16.48
N ARG A 494 14.12 -6.01 -16.25
CA ARG A 494 15.39 -5.73 -16.91
C ARG A 494 16.33 -5.04 -15.93
N SER A 495 17.64 -5.28 -16.08
CA SER A 495 18.66 -4.69 -15.20
C SER A 495 18.96 -3.23 -15.51
N SER A 496 18.64 -2.75 -16.72
CA SER A 496 18.81 -1.37 -17.16
C SER A 496 17.85 -1.05 -18.32
N ILE A 497 17.69 0.23 -18.67
CA ILE A 497 16.81 0.65 -19.76
C ILE A 497 17.20 0.08 -21.14
N ASN A 498 18.49 -0.24 -21.33
CA ASN A 498 19.00 -0.79 -22.59
C ASN A 498 19.15 -2.32 -22.56
N ALA A 499 18.94 -2.95 -21.41
CA ALA A 499 18.97 -4.41 -21.31
C ALA A 499 17.66 -5.00 -21.84
N PRO A 500 17.71 -6.16 -22.52
CA PRO A 500 16.50 -6.85 -22.93
C PRO A 500 15.70 -7.29 -21.70
N TRP A 501 14.39 -7.42 -21.87
CA TRP A 501 13.54 -7.97 -20.82
C TRP A 501 13.76 -9.48 -20.68
N VAL A 502 13.72 -9.95 -19.43
CA VAL A 502 13.95 -11.34 -19.08
C VAL A 502 12.89 -11.82 -18.09
N ILE A 503 12.55 -13.11 -18.19
CA ILE A 503 11.73 -13.80 -17.19
C ILE A 503 12.56 -13.94 -15.91
N GLU A 504 12.15 -13.29 -14.82
CA GLU A 504 12.76 -13.53 -13.51
C GLU A 504 12.21 -14.79 -12.87
N LYS A 505 10.89 -15.00 -12.97
CA LYS A 505 10.18 -16.09 -12.30
C LYS A 505 8.82 -16.32 -12.96
N GLU A 506 8.47 -17.59 -13.15
CA GLU A 506 7.09 -18.00 -13.44
C GLU A 506 6.37 -18.38 -12.14
N ILE A 507 5.07 -18.09 -12.07
CA ILE A 507 4.20 -18.39 -10.95
C ILE A 507 2.98 -19.14 -11.45
N ASP A 508 2.59 -20.19 -10.75
CA ASP A 508 1.42 -21.00 -11.08
C ASP A 508 0.13 -20.32 -10.61
N LEU A 509 -0.92 -20.48 -11.42
CA LEU A 509 -2.31 -20.29 -11.01
C LEU A 509 -2.80 -21.53 -10.23
N ALA A 510 -3.89 -21.38 -9.48
CA ALA A 510 -4.43 -22.41 -8.58
C ALA A 510 -5.04 -23.64 -9.25
#